data_AF-A0A6C8GHC5-F1
#
_entry.id   AF-A0A6C8GHC5-F1
#
_cell.length_a   1.000
_cell.length_b   1.000
_cell.length_c   1.000
_cell.angle_alpha   90.00
_cell.angle_beta   90.00
_cell.angle_gamma   90.00
#
_symmetry.space_group_name_H-M   'P 1'
#
loop_
_entity.id
_entity.type
_entity.pdbx_description
1 polymer ?
#
loop_
_entity_poly.entity_id
_entity_poly.type
_entity_poly.pdbx_seq_one_letter_code
_entity_poly.pdbx_strand_id
1 'polypeptide(L)'
;MKNVGFIGWRGMVGSVLMQRMVEERDFDAIRPVFFSTSQFGQAAPTFGDTSTGTLQDAFDLDALKALDIIVTCQGGDYTNEIYPKLRESGWQGYWIDAASTLRMKDDAIIILDPVNQDVITDGLNNGVKTFVGGNCTVSLMLMSLGGLFAHNLVDWVSVATYQAASGARARYTYLG
;
A
#
# COMPACT_ATOMS: atom_id res chain seq x y z
N MET A 1 18.48 -4.83 -7.14
CA MET A 1 17.55 -4.12 -6.23
C MET A 1 16.57 -3.33 -7.08
N LYS A 2 15.29 -3.32 -6.68
CA LYS A 2 14.19 -2.64 -7.38
C LYS A 2 14.09 -1.18 -6.94
N ASN A 3 13.71 -0.28 -7.86
CA ASN A 3 13.39 1.11 -7.55
C ASN A 3 11.96 1.19 -7.02
N VAL A 4 11.78 1.61 -5.76
CA VAL A 4 10.49 1.58 -5.07
C VAL A 4 10.10 2.99 -4.64
N GLY A 5 9.00 3.49 -5.20
CA GLY A 5 8.44 4.81 -4.85
C GLY A 5 7.49 4.74 -3.67
N PHE A 6 7.65 5.64 -2.71
CA PHE A 6 6.78 5.75 -1.54
C PHE A 6 5.99 7.05 -1.57
N ILE A 7 4.66 6.94 -1.51
CA ILE A 7 3.72 8.06 -1.60
C ILE A 7 2.80 8.03 -0.37
N GLY A 8 2.59 9.18 0.27
CA GLY A 8 1.82 9.24 1.52
C GLY A 8 2.51 8.63 2.74
N TRP A 9 3.83 8.45 2.67
CA TRP A 9 4.67 7.91 3.75
C TRP A 9 4.67 8.74 5.04
N ARG A 10 4.19 9.99 5.00
CA ARG A 10 4.09 10.90 6.16
C ARG A 10 2.75 10.83 6.89
N GLY A 11 1.73 10.24 6.26
CA GLY A 11 0.41 10.10 6.84
C GLY A 11 0.42 9.06 7.96
N MET A 12 -0.67 8.95 8.74
CA MET A 12 -0.76 7.99 9.84
C MET A 12 -0.38 6.55 9.43
N VAL A 13 -0.97 6.04 8.34
CA VAL A 13 -0.67 4.69 7.82
C VAL A 13 0.76 4.62 7.29
N GLY A 14 1.18 5.64 6.52
CA GLY A 14 2.52 5.72 5.96
C GLY A 14 3.62 5.72 7.03
N SER A 15 3.44 6.45 8.12
CA SER A 15 4.42 6.50 9.22
C SER A 15 4.58 5.15 9.92
N VAL A 16 3.47 4.42 10.12
CA VAL A 16 3.53 3.04 10.65
C VAL A 16 4.23 2.11 9.67
N LEU A 17 3.95 2.23 8.37
CA LEU A 17 4.64 1.47 7.33
C LEU A 17 6.16 1.75 7.36
N MET A 18 6.57 3.02 7.39
CA MET A 18 7.99 3.40 7.43
C MET A 18 8.68 2.85 8.69
N GLN A 19 8.01 2.92 9.84
CA GLN A 19 8.53 2.34 11.08
C GLN A 19 8.75 0.83 10.93
N ARG A 20 7.74 0.09 10.46
CA ARG A 20 7.85 -1.36 10.25
C ARG A 20 8.94 -1.73 9.26
N MET A 21 9.07 -0.98 8.17
CA MET A 21 10.12 -1.19 7.18
C MET A 21 11.54 -0.96 7.74
N VAL A 22 11.71 -0.03 8.68
CA VAL A 22 12.99 0.14 9.40
C VAL A 22 13.24 -1.04 10.34
N GLU A 23 12.22 -1.45 11.11
CA GLU A 23 12.32 -2.58 12.04
C GLU A 23 12.69 -3.89 11.34
N GLU A 24 12.13 -4.14 10.16
CA GLU A 24 12.41 -5.35 9.35
C GLU A 24 13.59 -5.18 8.37
N ARG A 25 14.23 -4.00 8.36
CA ARG A 25 15.36 -3.67 7.47
C ARG A 25 15.05 -3.78 5.97
N ASP A 26 13.81 -3.51 5.59
CA ASP A 26 13.35 -3.62 4.19
C ASP A 26 14.13 -2.68 3.24
N PHE A 27 14.58 -1.53 3.75
CA PHE A 27 15.35 -0.55 2.96
C PHE A 27 16.72 -1.09 2.50
N ASP A 28 17.27 -2.12 3.14
CA ASP A 28 18.53 -2.75 2.74
C ASP A 28 18.38 -3.53 1.41
N ALA A 29 17.14 -3.89 1.03
CA ALA A 29 16.84 -4.74 -0.14
C ALA A 29 16.37 -3.96 -1.38
N ILE A 30 16.15 -2.65 -1.26
CA ILE A 30 15.50 -1.82 -2.29
C ILE A 30 16.26 -0.53 -2.55
N ARG A 31 15.88 0.17 -3.62
CA ARG A 31 16.28 1.56 -3.89
C ARG A 31 15.06 2.45 -3.64
N PRO A 32 14.89 3.00 -2.43
CA PRO A 32 13.73 3.80 -2.10
C PRO A 32 13.78 5.19 -2.75
N VAL A 33 12.64 5.64 -3.28
CA VAL A 33 12.42 6.99 -3.80
C VAL A 33 11.21 7.58 -3.08
N PHE A 34 11.37 8.72 -2.43
CA PHE A 34 10.29 9.34 -1.67
C PHE A 34 9.62 10.45 -2.46
N PHE A 35 8.29 10.39 -2.52
CA PHE A 35 7.46 11.36 -3.20
C PHE A 35 6.68 12.22 -2.20
N SER A 36 6.33 13.44 -2.60
CA SER A 36 5.52 14.35 -1.81
C SER A 36 4.54 15.11 -2.69
N THR A 37 3.33 15.33 -2.19
CA THR A 37 2.30 16.15 -2.84
C THR A 37 2.43 17.64 -2.52
N SER A 38 3.33 18.02 -1.59
CA SER A 38 3.42 19.41 -1.09
C SER A 38 4.82 19.90 -0.73
N GLN A 39 5.81 19.00 -0.65
CA GLN A 39 7.17 19.31 -0.20
C GLN A 39 8.25 18.74 -1.13
N PHE A 40 7.91 18.50 -2.40
CA PHE A 40 8.89 18.10 -3.41
C PHE A 40 10.01 19.15 -3.53
N GLY A 41 11.22 18.71 -3.85
CA GLY A 41 12.43 19.55 -3.87
C GLY A 41 13.14 19.70 -2.53
N GLN A 42 12.53 19.30 -1.40
CA GLN A 42 13.20 19.24 -0.10
C GLN A 42 14.00 17.93 0.07
N ALA A 43 14.87 17.89 1.07
CA ALA A 43 15.60 16.66 1.41
C ALA A 43 14.63 15.53 1.76
N ALA A 44 14.86 14.35 1.18
CA ALA A 44 14.11 13.15 1.50
C ALA A 44 14.52 12.61 2.90
N PRO A 45 13.61 11.92 3.60
CA PRO A 45 13.89 11.38 4.93
C PRO A 45 15.00 10.32 4.87
N THR A 46 15.84 10.30 5.89
CA THR A 46 16.73 9.17 6.13
C THR A 46 15.96 8.09 6.88
N PHE A 47 15.85 6.90 6.29
CA PHE A 47 15.31 5.71 6.96
C PHE A 47 16.40 4.63 7.01
N GLY A 48 16.67 4.12 8.21
CA GLY A 48 17.86 3.30 8.46
C GLY A 48 19.14 4.07 8.11
N ASP A 49 20.08 3.40 7.44
CA ASP A 49 21.34 3.99 6.97
C ASP A 49 21.26 4.48 5.50
N THR A 50 20.06 4.49 4.90
CA THR A 50 19.89 4.83 3.49
C THR A 50 19.57 6.32 3.31
N SER A 51 20.49 7.06 2.69
CA SER A 51 20.23 8.42 2.20
C SER A 51 19.43 8.36 0.90
N THR A 52 18.34 9.13 0.83
CA THR A 52 17.30 8.94 -0.19
C THR A 52 17.17 10.13 -1.14
N GLY A 53 18.14 11.05 -1.09
CA GLY A 53 18.24 12.19 -2.00
C GLY A 53 17.18 13.27 -1.73
N THR A 54 16.46 13.66 -2.78
CA THR A 54 15.49 14.75 -2.77
C THR A 54 14.08 14.22 -3.00
N LEU A 55 13.10 14.75 -2.28
CA LEU A 55 11.69 14.43 -2.47
C LEU A 55 11.24 14.75 -3.89
N GLN A 56 10.73 13.73 -4.58
CA GLN A 56 10.17 13.85 -5.92
C GLN A 56 8.70 14.33 -5.87
N ASP A 57 8.20 14.90 -6.96
CA ASP A 57 6.80 15.31 -7.08
C ASP A 57 5.90 14.08 -7.31
N ALA A 58 4.94 13.87 -6.40
CA ALA A 58 3.99 12.77 -6.49
C ALA A 58 3.06 12.85 -7.72
N PHE A 59 2.99 13.98 -8.43
CA PHE A 59 2.18 14.12 -9.65
C PHE A 59 3.01 14.08 -10.94
N ASP A 60 4.34 13.95 -10.83
CA ASP A 60 5.22 13.79 -11.98
C ASP A 60 5.18 12.35 -12.51
N LEU A 61 4.46 12.16 -13.61
CA LEU A 61 4.33 10.85 -14.26
C LEU A 61 5.65 10.32 -14.81
N ASP A 62 6.60 11.17 -15.22
CA ASP A 62 7.90 10.72 -15.72
C ASP A 62 8.74 10.14 -14.59
N ALA A 63 8.75 10.80 -13.43
CA ALA A 63 9.39 10.28 -12.23
C ALA A 63 8.75 8.96 -11.76
N LEU A 64 7.42 8.86 -11.79
CA LEU A 64 6.71 7.64 -11.41
C LEU A 64 6.96 6.47 -12.38
N LYS A 65 7.01 6.74 -13.70
CA LYS A 65 7.29 5.73 -14.73
C LYS A 65 8.66 5.07 -14.59
N ALA A 66 9.62 5.76 -14.00
CA ALA A 66 10.98 5.24 -13.77
C ALA A 66 11.05 4.17 -12.66
N LEU A 67 9.97 3.97 -11.90
CA LEU A 67 9.92 3.04 -10.78
C LEU A 67 9.54 1.62 -11.23
N ASP A 68 10.09 0.62 -10.54
CA ASP A 68 9.65 -0.76 -10.68
C ASP A 68 8.37 -1.04 -9.86
N ILE A 69 8.27 -0.39 -8.69
CA ILE A 69 7.23 -0.61 -7.68
C ILE A 69 6.83 0.75 -7.11
N ILE A 70 5.53 0.95 -6.89
CA ILE A 70 4.98 2.07 -6.12
C ILE A 70 4.21 1.51 -4.93
N VAL A 71 4.50 2.02 -3.74
CA VAL A 71 3.75 1.76 -2.51
C VAL A 71 3.10 3.07 -2.07
N THR A 72 1.77 3.13 -2.10
CA THR A 72 1.02 4.33 -1.75
C THR A 72 0.13 4.12 -0.52
N CYS A 73 0.22 5.09 0.39
CA CYS A 73 -0.65 5.27 1.55
C CYS A 73 -1.35 6.64 1.50
N GLN A 74 -1.36 7.30 0.34
CA GLN A 74 -1.85 8.68 0.18
C GLN A 74 -3.39 8.76 0.26
N GLY A 75 -4.09 7.74 -0.24
CA GLY A 75 -5.54 7.66 -0.21
C GLY A 75 -6.20 7.67 -1.59
N GLY A 76 -7.52 7.44 -1.59
CA GLY A 76 -8.26 7.12 -2.81
C GLY A 76 -8.31 8.23 -3.85
N ASP A 77 -8.32 9.50 -3.44
CA ASP A 77 -8.32 10.65 -4.36
C ASP A 77 -7.06 10.67 -5.23
N TYR A 78 -5.90 10.43 -4.61
CA TYR A 78 -4.63 10.33 -5.32
C TYR A 78 -4.60 9.14 -6.28
N THR A 79 -5.07 7.97 -5.83
CA THR A 79 -5.14 6.78 -6.68
C THR A 79 -6.09 7.00 -7.87
N ASN A 80 -7.26 7.57 -7.65
CA ASN A 80 -8.22 7.88 -8.73
C ASN A 80 -7.63 8.82 -9.79
N GLU A 81 -6.77 9.74 -9.37
CA GLU A 81 -6.14 10.68 -10.29
C GLU A 81 -4.94 10.09 -11.04
N ILE A 82 -4.01 9.47 -10.31
CA ILE A 82 -2.70 9.09 -10.86
C ILE A 82 -2.68 7.70 -11.46
N TYR A 83 -3.35 6.72 -10.84
CA TYR A 83 -3.27 5.33 -11.30
C TYR A 83 -3.72 5.16 -12.77
N PRO A 84 -4.86 5.72 -13.22
CA PRO A 84 -5.27 5.60 -14.62
C PRO A 84 -4.26 6.24 -15.58
N LYS A 85 -3.83 7.48 -15.30
CA LYS A 85 -2.84 8.21 -16.13
C LYS A 85 -1.53 7.43 -16.25
N LEU A 86 -1.07 6.83 -15.15
CA LEU A 86 0.17 6.07 -15.12
C LEU A 86 0.04 4.78 -15.91
N ARG A 87 -1.08 4.04 -15.79
CA ARG A 87 -1.34 2.83 -16.58
C ARG A 87 -1.50 3.14 -18.08
N GLU A 88 -2.24 4.19 -18.43
CA GLU A 88 -2.44 4.67 -19.81
C GLU A 88 -1.12 5.08 -20.49
N SER A 89 -0.14 5.53 -19.71
CA SER A 89 1.21 5.83 -20.21
C SER A 89 2.04 4.60 -20.59
N GLY A 90 1.53 3.38 -20.34
CA GLY A 90 2.19 2.12 -20.61
C GLY A 90 3.00 1.57 -19.43
N TRP A 91 2.91 2.16 -18.23
CA TRP A 91 3.67 1.70 -17.07
C TRP A 91 3.20 0.33 -16.55
N GLN A 92 4.12 -0.65 -16.57
CA GLN A 92 3.88 -2.06 -16.19
C GLN A 92 4.46 -2.44 -14.81
N GLY A 93 4.83 -1.46 -13.99
CA GLY A 93 5.36 -1.70 -12.65
C GLY A 93 4.26 -2.09 -11.64
N TYR A 94 4.68 -2.52 -10.45
CA TYR A 94 3.78 -2.99 -9.40
C TYR A 94 3.19 -1.82 -8.63
N TRP A 95 1.86 -1.75 -8.54
CA TRP A 95 1.13 -0.77 -7.73
C TRP A 95 0.62 -1.45 -6.46
N ILE A 96 1.11 -1.03 -5.30
CA ILE A 96 0.71 -1.52 -3.98
C ILE A 96 0.00 -0.39 -3.24
N ASP A 97 -1.27 -0.59 -2.90
CA ASP A 97 -2.14 0.49 -2.43
C ASP A 97 -2.89 0.16 -1.13
N ALA A 98 -2.91 1.10 -0.18
CA ALA A 98 -3.73 0.99 1.01
C ALA A 98 -5.19 1.47 0.80
N ALA A 99 -5.44 2.25 -0.26
CA ALA A 99 -6.75 2.81 -0.56
C ALA A 99 -7.74 1.75 -1.07
N SER A 100 -9.03 1.99 -0.85
CA SER A 100 -10.09 1.07 -1.29
C SER A 100 -10.38 1.11 -2.79
N THR A 101 -9.87 2.11 -3.50
CA THR A 101 -10.23 2.49 -4.87
C THR A 101 -10.19 1.33 -5.85
N LEU A 102 -9.16 0.49 -5.76
CA LEU A 102 -8.88 -0.55 -6.76
C LEU A 102 -9.27 -1.96 -6.29
N ARG A 103 -9.84 -2.12 -5.08
CA ARG A 103 -10.09 -3.43 -4.46
C ARG A 103 -10.95 -4.37 -5.30
N MET A 104 -11.91 -3.83 -6.03
CA MET A 104 -12.89 -4.60 -6.80
C MET A 104 -12.63 -4.55 -8.31
N LYS A 105 -11.44 -4.11 -8.74
CA LYS A 105 -11.07 -4.13 -10.15
C LYS A 105 -10.62 -5.53 -10.55
N ASP A 106 -11.03 -5.98 -11.73
CA ASP A 106 -10.72 -7.32 -12.24
C ASP A 106 -9.20 -7.56 -12.45
N ASP A 107 -8.43 -6.48 -12.64
CA ASP A 107 -6.97 -6.49 -12.80
C ASP A 107 -6.20 -6.27 -11.49
N ALA A 108 -6.88 -6.36 -10.34
CA ALA A 108 -6.29 -6.16 -9.02
C ALA A 108 -6.55 -7.34 -8.08
N ILE A 109 -5.61 -7.57 -7.16
CA ILE A 109 -5.73 -8.57 -6.11
C ILE A 109 -5.75 -7.89 -4.75
N ILE A 110 -6.71 -8.25 -3.90
CA ILE A 110 -6.68 -7.87 -2.48
C ILE A 110 -5.66 -8.74 -1.75
N ILE A 111 -4.69 -8.12 -1.08
CA ILE A 111 -3.57 -8.84 -0.43
C ILE A 111 -3.80 -9.04 1.07
N LEU A 112 -3.60 -10.28 1.51
CA LEU A 112 -3.49 -10.72 2.90
C LEU A 112 -2.74 -12.07 2.92
N ASP A 113 -1.43 -12.03 2.68
CA ASP A 113 -0.62 -13.22 2.37
C ASP A 113 -0.75 -14.39 3.36
N PRO A 114 -0.91 -14.22 4.68
CA PRO A 114 -1.10 -15.37 5.58
C PRO A 114 -2.41 -16.13 5.33
N VAL A 115 -3.33 -15.55 4.56
CA VAL A 115 -4.65 -16.11 4.22
C VAL A 115 -4.74 -16.48 2.73
N ASN A 116 -4.15 -15.68 1.83
CA ASN A 116 -4.33 -15.86 0.39
C ASN A 116 -3.03 -15.83 -0.44
N GLN A 117 -1.90 -16.30 0.11
CA GLN A 117 -0.62 -16.41 -0.61
C GLN A 117 -0.74 -17.11 -1.97
N ASP A 118 -1.53 -18.18 -2.07
CA ASP A 118 -1.71 -18.91 -3.33
C ASP A 118 -2.33 -18.01 -4.42
N VAL A 119 -3.36 -17.23 -4.06
CA VAL A 119 -4.01 -16.27 -4.97
C VAL A 119 -3.02 -15.19 -5.43
N ILE A 120 -2.20 -14.67 -4.51
CA ILE A 120 -1.17 -13.66 -4.84
C ILE A 120 -0.14 -14.26 -5.81
N THR A 121 0.31 -15.48 -5.54
CA THR A 121 1.31 -16.19 -6.36
C THR A 121 0.78 -16.46 -7.76
N ASP A 122 -0.45 -16.96 -7.88
CA ASP A 122 -1.11 -17.17 -9.18
C ASP A 122 -1.31 -15.86 -9.93
N GLY A 123 -1.69 -14.79 -9.24
CA GLY A 123 -1.78 -13.45 -9.81
C GLY A 123 -0.46 -12.95 -10.40
N LEU A 124 0.63 -13.09 -9.64
CA LEU A 124 1.98 -12.72 -10.10
C LEU A 124 2.37 -13.50 -11.36
N ASN A 125 2.12 -14.81 -11.39
CA ASN A 125 2.40 -15.67 -12.53
C ASN A 125 1.54 -15.33 -13.76
N ASN A 126 0.31 -14.89 -13.55
CA ASN A 126 -0.62 -14.46 -14.61
C ASN A 126 -0.48 -12.98 -14.98
N GLY A 127 0.54 -12.28 -14.46
CA GLY A 127 0.87 -10.92 -14.86
C GLY A 127 0.12 -9.82 -14.14
N VAL A 128 -0.62 -10.09 -13.06
CA VAL A 128 -1.25 -9.06 -12.22
C VAL A 128 -0.19 -8.11 -11.67
N LYS A 129 -0.43 -6.80 -11.80
CA LYS A 129 0.48 -5.73 -11.36
C LYS A 129 -0.10 -4.81 -10.29
N THR A 130 -1.31 -5.07 -9.83
CA THR A 130 -2.00 -4.21 -8.88
C THR A 130 -2.44 -5.02 -7.66
N PHE A 131 -1.94 -4.63 -6.49
CA PHE A 131 -2.11 -5.33 -5.22
C PHE A 131 -2.62 -4.34 -4.17
N VAL A 132 -3.74 -4.64 -3.54
CA VAL A 132 -4.48 -3.66 -2.74
C VAL A 132 -4.74 -4.20 -1.34
N GLY A 133 -4.43 -3.44 -0.31
CA GLY A 133 -4.74 -3.80 1.06
C GLY A 133 -6.26 -3.92 1.28
N GLY A 134 -6.67 -4.98 1.97
CA GLY A 134 -8.06 -5.20 2.37
C GLY A 134 -8.60 -4.10 3.31
N ASN A 135 -9.91 -4.11 3.53
CA ASN A 135 -10.49 -3.29 4.60
C ASN A 135 -10.01 -3.81 5.97
N CYS A 136 -9.74 -2.91 6.92
CA CYS A 136 -9.25 -3.28 8.25
C CYS A 136 -10.12 -4.32 8.95
N THR A 137 -11.45 -4.24 8.87
CA THR A 137 -12.34 -5.22 9.52
C THR A 137 -12.23 -6.60 8.88
N VAL A 138 -12.17 -6.67 7.54
CA VAL A 138 -12.01 -7.91 6.78
C VAL A 138 -10.66 -8.54 7.06
N SER A 139 -9.58 -7.76 6.98
CA SER A 139 -8.22 -8.25 7.23
C SER A 139 -8.07 -8.78 8.65
N LEU A 140 -8.54 -8.06 9.67
CA LEU A 140 -8.44 -8.50 11.07
C LEU A 140 -9.30 -9.75 11.34
N MET A 141 -10.49 -9.83 10.76
CA MET A 141 -11.36 -11.01 10.86
C MET A 141 -10.68 -12.22 10.23
N LEU A 142 -10.14 -12.11 9.01
CA LEU A 142 -9.52 -13.22 8.31
C LEU A 142 -8.17 -13.63 8.93
N MET A 143 -7.41 -12.70 9.49
CA MET A 143 -6.23 -13.05 10.29
C MET A 143 -6.59 -13.90 11.51
N SER A 144 -7.77 -13.66 12.11
CA SER A 144 -8.22 -14.35 13.32
C SER A 144 -8.93 -15.68 13.01
N LEU A 145 -9.72 -15.71 11.93
CA LEU A 145 -10.60 -16.83 11.57
C LEU A 145 -10.11 -17.60 10.35
N GLY A 146 -8.93 -17.28 9.80
CA GLY A 146 -8.42 -17.80 8.54
C GLY A 146 -8.42 -19.31 8.44
N GLY A 147 -8.11 -20.03 9.53
CA GLY A 147 -8.17 -21.49 9.57
C GLY A 147 -9.56 -22.08 9.28
N LEU A 148 -10.63 -21.44 9.77
CA LEU A 148 -12.01 -21.92 9.51
C LEU A 148 -12.38 -21.75 8.03
N PHE A 149 -11.98 -20.63 7.42
CA PHE A 149 -12.17 -20.38 6.00
C PHE A 149 -11.32 -21.34 5.15
N ALA A 150 -10.04 -21.54 5.51
CA ALA A 150 -9.12 -22.41 4.80
C ALA A 150 -9.59 -23.88 4.77
N HIS A 151 -10.30 -24.33 5.81
CA HIS A 151 -10.88 -25.67 5.89
C HIS A 151 -12.33 -25.76 5.44
N ASN A 152 -12.89 -24.71 4.84
CA ASN A 152 -14.27 -24.65 4.35
C ASN A 152 -15.31 -25.03 5.43
N LEU A 153 -15.11 -24.56 6.67
CA LEU A 153 -15.96 -24.85 7.83
C LEU A 153 -17.00 -23.75 8.12
N VAL A 154 -16.95 -22.65 7.37
CA VAL A 154 -17.81 -21.49 7.57
C VAL A 154 -18.99 -21.57 6.60
N ASP A 155 -20.20 -21.70 7.12
CA ASP A 155 -21.44 -21.59 6.33
C ASP A 155 -21.83 -20.11 6.13
N TRP A 156 -21.83 -19.33 7.22
CA TRP A 156 -22.06 -17.90 7.19
C TRP A 156 -21.42 -17.22 8.41
N VAL A 157 -21.22 -15.89 8.33
CA VAL A 157 -20.71 -15.08 9.45
C VAL A 157 -21.61 -13.85 9.62
N SER A 158 -22.06 -13.61 10.85
CA SER A 158 -22.70 -12.35 11.25
C SER A 158 -21.77 -11.63 12.23
N VAL A 159 -21.53 -10.34 12.02
CA VAL A 159 -20.52 -9.57 12.76
C VAL A 159 -21.12 -8.29 13.33
N ALA A 160 -20.86 -8.04 14.61
CA ALA A 160 -21.02 -6.72 15.24
C ALA A 160 -19.63 -6.20 15.62
N THR A 161 -19.22 -5.05 15.05
CA THR A 161 -17.87 -4.53 15.23
C THR A 161 -17.81 -3.39 16.24
N TYR A 162 -16.69 -3.29 16.97
CA TYR A 162 -16.36 -2.17 17.86
C TYR A 162 -15.11 -1.48 17.32
N GLN A 163 -15.28 -0.64 16.30
CA GLN A 163 -14.16 -0.05 15.56
C GLN A 163 -13.55 1.14 16.31
N ALA A 164 -12.22 1.20 16.34
CA ALA A 164 -11.48 2.31 16.92
C ALA A 164 -11.53 3.57 16.04
N ALA A 165 -11.37 4.74 16.66
CA ALA A 165 -11.39 6.04 15.98
C ALA A 165 -10.27 6.21 14.91
N SER A 166 -9.17 5.45 15.03
CA SER A 166 -8.06 5.47 14.07
C SER A 166 -8.51 5.11 12.64
N GLY A 167 -9.59 4.33 12.48
CA GLY A 167 -10.14 4.00 11.17
C GLY A 167 -10.79 5.18 10.43
N ALA A 168 -11.22 6.22 11.15
CA ALA A 168 -11.92 7.36 10.57
C ALA A 168 -10.98 8.44 10.03
N ARG A 169 -9.89 8.77 10.77
CA ARG A 169 -8.74 9.65 10.41
C ARG A 169 -8.01 10.07 11.68
N ALA A 170 -6.75 10.50 11.53
CA ALA A 170 -5.92 11.03 12.62
C ALA A 170 -6.55 12.17 13.44
N ARG A 171 -7.43 12.99 12.84
CA ARG A 171 -8.12 14.07 13.54
C ARG A 171 -9.09 13.58 14.63
N TYR A 172 -9.49 12.31 14.60
CA TYR A 172 -10.41 11.72 15.58
C TYR A 172 -9.70 10.96 16.70
N THR A 173 -8.36 10.83 16.64
CA THR A 173 -7.54 10.18 17.66
C THR A 173 -6.93 11.15 18.68
N TYR A 174 -6.86 12.45 18.38
CA TYR A 174 -6.42 13.47 19.33
C TYR A 174 -7.64 14.10 20.01
N LEU A 175 -8.07 13.49 21.12
CA LEU A 175 -8.86 14.13 22.17
C LEU A 175 -7.86 14.59 23.25
N GLY A 176 -7.17 15.71 23.00
CA GLY A 176 -6.16 16.26 23.90
C GLY A 176 -5.74 17.65 23.46
#